data_AF-A0A2P4Y9Y4-F1
#
_entry.id   AF-A0A2P4Y9Y4-F1
#
_cell.length_a   1.000
_cell.length_b   1.000
_cell.length_c   1.000
_cell.angle_alpha   90.00
_cell.angle_beta   90.00
_cell.angle_gamma   90.00
#
_symmetry.space_group_name_H-M   'P 1'
#
loop_
_entity.id
_entity.type
_entity.pdbx_description
1 polymer ?
#
loop_
_entity_poly.entity_id
_entity_poly.type
_entity_poly.pdbx_seq_one_letter_code
_entity_poly.pdbx_strand_id
1 'polypeptide(L)'
;MTPDEYIKAMQYRAMASVDKPTAPLDRAPSAGQERTLSAGADDEFENLFSEKEEEVVSTMTPDEYIKAMQYRAMASVDKPTAPTNAAQTDDEEEEQKDETMEPVTGHLLDGVDAKYADVLRLLATDQIMHFDTLAKLLPARSEEELLNALKHVAVHVRGRLLPTSSLVCRGDTTVRARNDIIKTLTKTPTGVSRMELVKKFSLDADVTKTILSGTTYNIGLTCTLPPCTLTSLVHHFHVYPTEFAILEATTRKWRFRLGPDDTFTKRFPAVAKAIKL
;
A
#
# COMPACT_ATOMS: atom_id res chain seq x y z
N MET A 1 -37.94 30.84 17.43
CA MET A 1 -36.56 31.38 17.49
C MET A 1 -36.25 31.93 16.12
N THR A 2 -36.11 33.24 15.99
CA THR A 2 -35.88 33.85 14.67
C THR A 2 -34.42 33.69 14.26
N PRO A 3 -34.08 33.73 12.95
CA PRO A 3 -32.69 33.62 12.49
C PRO A 3 -31.73 34.62 13.17
N ASP A 4 -32.22 35.79 13.57
CA ASP A 4 -31.44 36.79 14.30
C ASP A 4 -31.13 36.40 15.76
N GLU A 5 -32.00 35.61 16.40
CA GLU A 5 -31.75 35.09 17.75
C GLU A 5 -30.67 33.99 17.75
N TYR A 6 -30.58 33.21 16.68
CA TYR A 6 -29.56 32.16 16.52
C TYR A 6 -28.16 32.76 16.33
N ILE A 7 -28.03 33.82 15.54
CA ILE A 7 -26.75 34.53 15.32
C ILE A 7 -26.27 35.19 16.63
N LYS A 8 -27.20 35.77 17.42
CA LYS A 8 -26.87 36.32 18.75
C LYS A 8 -26.44 35.25 19.75
N ALA A 9 -27.07 34.07 19.73
CA ALA A 9 -26.69 32.96 20.61
C ALA A 9 -25.30 32.40 20.26
N MET A 10 -24.96 32.32 18.97
CA MET A 10 -23.62 31.89 18.50
C MET A 10 -22.53 32.89 18.89
N GLN A 11 -22.79 34.20 18.81
CA GLN A 11 -21.82 35.22 19.25
C GLN A 11 -21.60 35.23 20.77
N TYR A 12 -22.64 34.97 21.58
CA TYR A 12 -22.49 34.84 23.03
C TYR A 12 -21.67 33.62 23.44
N ARG A 13 -21.74 32.52 22.67
CA ARG A 13 -20.96 31.30 22.94
C ARG A 13 -19.47 31.47 22.63
N ALA A 14 -19.12 32.29 21.64
CA ALA A 14 -17.72 32.57 21.29
C ALA A 14 -16.99 33.42 22.33
N MET A 15 -17.69 34.34 23.02
CA MET A 15 -17.08 35.25 24.00
C MET A 15 -16.98 34.66 25.42
N ALA A 16 -17.61 33.52 25.70
CA ALA A 16 -17.57 32.87 27.01
C ALA A 16 -16.41 31.85 27.20
N SER A 17 -15.50 31.72 26.23
CA SER A 17 -14.40 30.74 26.28
C SER A 17 -13.02 31.31 26.62
N VAL A 18 -12.93 32.61 26.91
CA VAL A 18 -11.68 33.27 27.30
C VAL A 18 -11.77 33.62 28.78
N ASP A 19 -11.40 32.68 29.64
CA ASP A 19 -10.74 32.92 30.93
C ASP A 19 -10.64 31.61 31.72
N LYS A 20 -9.53 30.89 31.51
CA LYS A 20 -9.07 29.91 32.49
C LYS A 20 -7.65 30.32 32.88
N PRO A 21 -7.46 31.02 34.01
CA PRO A 21 -6.13 31.32 34.50
C PRO A 21 -5.44 30.01 34.91
N THR A 22 -4.37 29.69 34.20
CA THR A 22 -3.45 28.61 34.53
C THR A 22 -2.80 28.93 35.88
N ALA A 23 -3.22 28.25 36.94
CA ALA A 23 -2.56 28.30 38.23
C ALA A 23 -1.15 27.69 38.10
N PRO A 24 -0.10 28.30 38.69
CA PRO A 24 1.22 27.71 38.73
C PRO A 24 1.22 26.57 39.76
N LEU A 25 1.43 25.35 39.26
CA LEU A 25 1.53 24.14 40.06
C LEU A 25 2.98 24.00 40.58
N ASP A 26 3.36 24.85 41.54
CA ASP A 26 4.66 24.77 42.22
C ASP A 26 4.46 24.59 43.72
N ARG A 27 4.38 23.33 44.18
CA ARG A 27 4.87 22.95 45.52
C ARG A 27 4.94 21.43 45.74
N ALA A 28 6.15 20.87 45.64
CA ALA A 28 6.84 20.01 46.62
C ALA A 28 7.89 19.10 45.93
N PRO A 29 8.92 18.56 46.62
CA PRO A 29 9.56 18.98 47.86
C PRO A 29 11.03 19.39 47.66
N SER A 30 11.56 20.05 48.67
CA SER A 30 12.97 20.34 48.91
C SER A 30 13.86 19.09 48.94
N ALA A 31 15.12 19.31 48.55
CA ALA A 31 16.30 18.43 48.70
C ALA A 31 16.62 17.50 47.52
N GLY A 32 16.95 18.09 46.37
CA GLY A 32 17.83 17.50 45.38
C GLY A 32 19.08 18.36 45.25
N GLN A 33 20.18 17.91 45.87
CA GLN A 33 21.48 18.54 45.79
C GLN A 33 21.90 18.68 44.32
N GLU A 34 22.09 19.90 43.83
CA GLU A 34 22.63 20.17 42.50
C GLU A 34 24.01 19.50 42.39
N ARG A 35 24.07 18.33 41.76
CA ARG A 35 25.32 17.76 41.30
C ARG A 35 25.72 18.54 40.07
N THR A 36 26.63 19.50 40.26
CA THR A 36 27.45 20.04 39.17
C THR A 36 28.00 18.87 38.38
N LEU A 37 27.52 18.68 37.15
CA LEU A 37 28.05 17.69 36.22
C LEU A 37 29.51 18.05 35.95
N SER A 38 30.40 17.19 36.43
CA SER A 38 31.85 17.31 36.25
C SER A 38 32.19 17.17 34.76
N ALA A 39 33.20 17.92 34.30
CA ALA A 39 33.73 17.92 32.94
C ALA A 39 34.52 16.64 32.57
N GLY A 40 34.09 15.47 33.07
CA GLY A 40 34.73 14.16 32.89
C GLY A 40 33.87 13.18 32.09
N ALA A 41 33.08 13.68 31.12
CA ALA A 41 32.26 12.82 30.25
C ALA A 41 33.11 11.97 29.29
N ASP A 42 34.33 12.43 28.98
CA ASP A 42 35.23 11.73 28.05
C ASP A 42 35.78 10.43 28.68
N ASP A 43 36.04 10.42 30.00
CA ASP A 43 36.47 9.20 30.72
C ASP A 43 35.34 8.16 30.87
N GLU A 44 34.07 8.61 30.85
CA GLU A 44 32.91 7.74 30.94
C GLU A 44 32.61 7.05 29.59
N PHE A 45 33.01 7.66 28.47
CA PHE A 45 32.87 7.10 27.14
C PHE A 45 33.83 5.91 26.91
N GLU A 46 35.04 5.97 27.46
CA GLU A 46 36.00 4.85 27.41
C GLU A 46 35.50 3.62 28.19
N ASN A 47 34.64 3.80 29.20
CA ASN A 47 34.00 2.68 29.91
C ASN A 47 32.91 1.96 29.09
N LEU A 48 32.51 2.48 27.93
CA LEU A 48 31.58 1.79 27.01
C LEU A 48 32.29 0.73 26.17
N PHE A 49 33.60 0.83 26.03
CA PHE A 49 34.41 -0.14 25.30
C PHE A 49 35.04 -1.10 26.30
N SER A 50 34.56 -2.34 26.33
CA SER A 50 35.23 -3.40 27.07
C SER A 50 36.61 -3.62 26.46
N GLU A 51 37.67 -3.43 27.25
CA GLU A 51 39.07 -3.70 26.85
C GLU A 51 39.31 -5.18 26.50
N LYS A 52 38.38 -6.08 26.86
CA LYS A 52 38.41 -7.49 26.49
C LYS A 52 37.42 -7.79 25.36
N GLU A 53 37.97 -8.22 24.23
CA GLU A 53 37.25 -8.93 23.16
C GLU A 53 36.98 -10.37 23.61
N GLU A 54 35.97 -10.57 24.46
CA GLU A 54 35.42 -11.91 24.69
C GLU A 54 34.32 -12.13 23.64
N GLU A 55 34.53 -13.10 22.75
CA GLU A 55 33.56 -13.45 21.71
C GLU A 55 32.28 -13.95 22.40
N VAL A 56 31.25 -13.10 22.43
CA VAL A 56 29.92 -13.49 22.93
C VAL A 56 29.28 -14.41 21.91
N VAL A 57 29.71 -15.67 21.92
CA VAL A 57 29.06 -16.74 21.18
C VAL A 57 27.73 -16.99 21.88
N SER A 58 26.65 -16.51 21.27
CA SER A 58 25.31 -16.86 21.71
C SER A 58 25.20 -18.39 21.72
N THR A 59 25.10 -18.99 22.91
CA THR A 59 24.92 -20.45 23.08
C THR A 59 23.55 -20.91 22.61
N MET A 60 22.70 -19.99 22.21
CA MET A 60 21.33 -20.23 21.80
C MET A 60 21.28 -20.54 20.31
N THR A 61 20.69 -21.68 19.97
CA THR A 61 20.45 -22.00 18.57
C THR A 61 19.43 -21.02 17.96
N PRO A 62 19.46 -20.78 16.64
CA PRO A 62 18.49 -19.91 15.98
C PRO A 62 17.03 -20.28 16.29
N ASP A 63 16.74 -21.58 16.39
CA ASP A 63 15.39 -22.06 16.68
C ASP A 63 14.94 -21.75 18.11
N GLU A 64 15.83 -21.91 19.10
CA GLU A 64 15.56 -21.51 20.48
C GLU A 64 15.36 -19.99 20.59
N TYR A 65 16.16 -19.21 19.88
CA TYR A 65 16.02 -17.74 19.84
C TYR A 65 14.66 -17.32 19.29
N ILE A 66 14.23 -17.91 18.17
CA ILE A 66 12.91 -17.66 17.59
C ILE A 66 11.81 -18.05 18.58
N LYS A 67 11.96 -19.17 19.28
CA LYS A 67 10.99 -19.64 20.28
C LYS A 67 10.89 -18.71 21.50
N ALA A 68 12.00 -18.17 21.98
CA ALA A 68 11.98 -17.19 23.08
C ALA A 68 11.34 -15.87 22.67
N MET A 69 11.57 -15.42 21.43
CA MET A 69 10.91 -14.23 20.87
C MET A 69 9.39 -14.42 20.75
N GLN A 70 8.92 -15.62 20.42
CA GLN A 70 7.49 -15.94 20.35
C GLN A 70 6.79 -15.91 21.72
N TYR A 71 7.48 -16.33 22.79
CA TYR A 71 6.91 -16.32 24.16
C TYR A 71 6.50 -14.90 24.61
N ARG A 72 7.24 -13.88 24.16
CA ARG A 72 6.93 -12.47 24.45
C ARG A 72 5.67 -11.97 23.74
N ALA A 73 5.34 -12.53 22.57
CA ALA A 73 4.18 -12.14 21.78
C ALA A 73 2.87 -12.81 22.25
N MET A 74 2.95 -13.99 22.90
CA MET A 74 1.76 -14.69 23.41
C MET A 74 1.37 -14.28 24.82
N ALA A 75 2.31 -13.78 25.64
CA ALA A 75 2.03 -13.32 27.00
C ALA A 75 1.14 -12.06 27.07
N SER A 76 0.87 -11.38 25.95
CA SER A 76 -0.05 -10.24 25.86
C SER A 76 -1.49 -10.60 25.48
N VAL A 77 -1.81 -11.89 25.30
CA VAL A 77 -3.14 -12.33 24.81
C VAL A 77 -4.05 -12.88 25.93
N ASP A 78 -3.52 -13.17 27.13
CA ASP A 78 -4.34 -13.61 28.26
C ASP A 78 -4.71 -12.46 29.20
N LYS A 79 -5.74 -11.70 28.81
CA LYS A 79 -6.61 -11.01 29.78
C LYS A 79 -8.08 -11.21 29.39
N PRO A 80 -8.77 -12.24 29.93
CA PRO A 80 -10.19 -12.44 29.69
C PRO A 80 -11.05 -11.50 30.54
N THR A 81 -11.92 -10.77 29.84
CA THR A 81 -13.31 -10.43 30.17
C THR A 81 -13.63 -9.60 31.43
N ALA A 82 -14.16 -8.39 31.21
CA ALA A 82 -15.19 -7.79 32.08
C ALA A 82 -16.50 -7.63 31.26
N PRO A 83 -17.68 -7.80 31.87
CA PRO A 83 -18.93 -8.07 31.16
C PRO A 83 -19.65 -6.82 30.65
N THR A 84 -20.44 -7.09 29.61
CA THR A 84 -21.56 -6.35 29.05
C THR A 84 -22.34 -5.48 30.03
N ASN A 85 -22.55 -4.20 29.67
CA ASN A 85 -23.69 -3.41 30.11
C ASN A 85 -24.56 -3.11 28.89
N ALA A 86 -25.80 -3.59 28.95
CA ALA A 86 -26.89 -3.20 28.07
C ALA A 86 -27.75 -2.14 28.79
N ALA A 87 -27.97 -0.99 28.16
CA ALA A 87 -29.15 -0.15 28.34
C ALA A 87 -29.26 0.82 27.14
N GLN A 88 -30.44 0.79 26.51
CA GLN A 88 -30.85 1.46 25.28
C GLN A 88 -31.21 2.94 25.48
N THR A 89 -31.75 3.54 24.40
CA THR A 89 -32.56 4.77 24.23
C THR A 89 -31.75 6.04 23.96
N ASP A 90 -32.09 6.91 23.00
CA ASP A 90 -33.07 6.93 21.91
C ASP A 90 -32.65 8.13 21.01
N ASP A 91 -32.90 8.01 19.71
CA ASP A 91 -33.10 9.03 18.67
C ASP A 91 -32.47 10.45 18.77
N GLU A 92 -31.69 10.82 17.75
CA GLU A 92 -32.04 11.92 16.83
C GLU A 92 -31.18 11.86 15.56
N GLU A 93 -31.85 11.92 14.41
CA GLU A 93 -31.31 11.94 13.04
C GLU A 93 -30.41 13.15 12.79
N GLU A 94 -29.18 12.92 12.30
CA GLU A 94 -28.64 13.69 11.18
C GLU A 94 -27.79 12.79 10.28
N GLU A 95 -28.10 12.83 8.98
CA GLU A 95 -27.40 12.15 7.90
C GLU A 95 -25.93 12.60 7.83
N GLN A 96 -25.05 11.91 8.54
CA GLN A 96 -23.68 11.71 8.08
C GLN A 96 -23.55 10.25 7.68
N LYS A 97 -23.65 10.01 6.37
CA LYS A 97 -23.04 8.84 5.73
C LYS A 97 -21.54 8.94 5.95
N ASP A 98 -21.12 8.60 7.14
CA ASP A 98 -19.75 8.25 7.43
C ASP A 98 -19.57 6.90 6.73
N GLU A 99 -19.02 6.96 5.51
CA GLU A 99 -18.49 5.80 4.81
C GLU A 99 -17.43 5.20 5.73
N THR A 100 -17.90 4.33 6.63
CA THR A 100 -17.08 3.49 7.47
C THR A 100 -16.31 2.63 6.47
N MET A 101 -15.08 3.03 6.19
CA MET A 101 -14.17 2.36 5.29
C MET A 101 -13.77 1.04 5.93
N GLU A 102 -14.69 0.07 5.95
CA GLU A 102 -14.32 -1.31 6.18
C GLU A 102 -13.25 -1.65 5.12
N PRO A 103 -12.09 -2.20 5.53
CA PRO A 103 -11.09 -2.64 4.57
C PRO A 103 -11.73 -3.76 3.76
N VAL A 104 -12.24 -3.42 2.58
CA VAL A 104 -12.85 -4.37 1.65
C VAL A 104 -11.82 -5.44 1.31
N THR A 105 -11.96 -6.60 1.93
CA THR A 105 -11.12 -7.80 1.76
C THR A 105 -10.85 -8.00 0.26
N GLY A 106 -9.59 -7.84 -0.12
CA GLY A 106 -9.18 -7.67 -1.51
C GLY A 106 -9.21 -8.97 -2.31
N HIS A 107 -10.34 -9.30 -2.94
CA HIS A 107 -10.36 -10.33 -3.98
C HIS A 107 -9.89 -9.75 -5.33
N LEU A 108 -8.58 -9.53 -5.47
CA LEU A 108 -7.93 -9.24 -6.76
C LEU A 108 -8.14 -10.36 -7.82
N LEU A 109 -8.71 -11.49 -7.40
CA LEU A 109 -8.92 -12.68 -8.22
C LEU A 109 -10.42 -12.96 -8.49
N ASP A 110 -11.33 -12.07 -8.07
CA ASP A 110 -12.75 -12.34 -8.25
C ASP A 110 -13.11 -12.35 -9.75
N GLY A 111 -13.58 -13.49 -10.24
CA GLY A 111 -13.92 -13.70 -11.66
C GLY A 111 -12.80 -14.21 -12.57
N VAL A 112 -11.58 -14.42 -12.08
CA VAL A 112 -10.51 -15.06 -12.86
C VAL A 112 -10.41 -16.55 -12.50
N ASP A 113 -10.38 -17.40 -13.52
CA ASP A 113 -10.19 -18.84 -13.35
C ASP A 113 -8.89 -19.10 -12.55
N ALA A 114 -8.96 -19.99 -11.56
CA ALA A 114 -7.83 -20.38 -10.70
C ALA A 114 -6.60 -20.80 -11.53
N LYS A 115 -6.81 -21.34 -12.73
CA LYS A 115 -5.73 -21.71 -13.65
C LYS A 115 -4.96 -20.53 -14.23
N TYR A 116 -5.39 -19.29 -14.06
CA TYR A 116 -4.68 -18.09 -14.53
C TYR A 116 -4.21 -17.19 -13.37
N ALA A 117 -4.51 -17.56 -12.13
CA ALA A 117 -4.25 -16.74 -10.95
C ALA A 117 -2.76 -16.49 -10.71
N ASP A 118 -1.89 -17.45 -11.03
CA ASP A 118 -0.44 -17.33 -10.93
C ASP A 118 0.14 -16.32 -11.94
N VAL A 119 -0.29 -16.37 -13.19
CA VAL A 119 0.09 -15.41 -14.25
C VAL A 119 -0.36 -14.01 -13.84
N LEU A 120 -1.62 -13.86 -13.40
CA LEU A 120 -2.14 -12.58 -12.94
C LEU A 120 -1.38 -12.06 -11.72
N ARG A 121 -1.06 -12.90 -10.74
CA ARG A 121 -0.30 -12.52 -9.55
C ARG A 121 1.09 -11.96 -9.91
N LEU A 122 1.78 -12.58 -10.88
CA LEU A 122 3.05 -12.07 -11.38
C LEU A 122 2.90 -10.72 -12.09
N LEU A 123 1.89 -10.58 -12.96
CA LEU A 123 1.62 -9.30 -13.64
C LEU A 123 1.11 -8.20 -12.70
N ALA A 124 0.46 -8.55 -11.60
CA ALA A 124 0.07 -7.61 -10.56
C ALA A 124 1.28 -7.13 -9.75
N THR A 125 2.28 -8.00 -9.58
CA THR A 125 3.56 -7.70 -8.92
C THR A 125 4.45 -6.81 -9.79
N ASP A 126 4.56 -7.16 -11.08
CA ASP A 126 5.22 -6.34 -12.10
C ASP A 126 4.24 -5.97 -13.22
N GLN A 127 3.75 -4.72 -13.15
CA GLN A 127 2.72 -4.21 -14.04
C GLN A 127 3.16 -4.06 -15.49
N ILE A 128 4.44 -4.27 -15.80
CA ILE A 128 4.93 -4.27 -17.18
C ILE A 128 6.09 -5.25 -17.33
N MET A 129 5.86 -6.36 -18.04
CA MET A 129 6.89 -7.41 -18.18
C MET A 129 7.08 -7.90 -19.62
N HIS A 130 8.25 -8.52 -19.86
CA HIS A 130 8.52 -9.29 -21.07
C HIS A 130 7.92 -10.69 -20.98
N PHE A 131 7.50 -11.24 -22.12
CA PHE A 131 7.02 -12.62 -22.19
C PHE A 131 8.08 -13.64 -21.73
N ASP A 132 9.34 -13.48 -22.16
CA ASP A 132 10.41 -14.42 -21.76
C ASP A 132 10.69 -14.38 -20.26
N THR A 133 10.45 -13.24 -19.60
CA THR A 133 10.58 -13.14 -18.14
C THR A 133 9.44 -13.88 -17.45
N LEU A 134 8.21 -13.73 -17.95
CA LEU A 134 7.06 -14.48 -17.45
C LEU A 134 7.27 -16.00 -17.60
N ALA A 135 7.73 -16.45 -18.76
CA ALA A 135 7.99 -17.87 -19.02
C ALA A 135 9.09 -18.44 -18.10
N LYS A 136 10.13 -17.66 -17.81
CA LYS A 136 11.19 -18.04 -16.86
C LYS A 136 10.69 -18.16 -15.41
N LEU A 137 9.73 -17.31 -15.01
CA LEU A 137 9.16 -17.33 -13.67
C LEU A 137 8.11 -18.44 -13.47
N LEU A 138 7.52 -18.95 -14.56
CA LEU A 138 6.56 -20.05 -14.55
C LEU A 138 7.04 -21.22 -15.41
N PRO A 139 8.18 -21.86 -15.05
CA PRO A 139 8.76 -22.93 -15.85
C PRO A 139 7.90 -24.22 -15.89
N ALA A 140 6.94 -24.34 -14.96
CA ALA A 140 6.03 -25.48 -14.91
C ALA A 140 4.94 -25.46 -15.99
N ARG A 141 4.72 -24.32 -16.65
CA ARG A 141 3.69 -24.15 -17.67
C ARG A 141 4.27 -24.21 -19.07
N SER A 142 3.48 -24.74 -20.00
CA SER A 142 3.85 -24.67 -21.40
C SER A 142 3.65 -23.26 -21.96
N GLU A 143 4.32 -22.98 -23.08
CA GLU A 143 4.18 -21.71 -23.80
C GLU A 143 2.74 -21.47 -24.26
N GLU A 144 2.06 -22.51 -24.74
CA GLU A 144 0.68 -22.46 -25.21
C GLU A 144 -0.29 -22.13 -24.07
N GLU A 145 -0.07 -22.72 -22.89
CA GLU A 145 -0.86 -22.43 -21.69
C GLU A 145 -0.69 -20.98 -21.23
N LEU A 146 0.55 -20.47 -21.26
CA LEU A 146 0.84 -19.07 -20.95
C LEU A 146 0.15 -18.14 -21.96
N LEU A 147 0.26 -18.40 -23.26
CA LEU A 147 -0.40 -17.60 -24.29
C LEU A 147 -1.92 -17.64 -24.15
N ASN A 148 -2.50 -18.78 -23.77
CA ASN A 148 -3.92 -18.89 -23.50
C ASN A 148 -4.33 -18.07 -22.27
N ALA A 149 -3.55 -18.14 -21.18
CA ALA A 149 -3.78 -17.32 -19.99
C ALA A 149 -3.75 -15.82 -20.30
N LEU A 150 -2.74 -15.37 -21.08
CA LEU A 150 -2.56 -13.97 -21.44
C LEU A 150 -3.76 -13.38 -22.18
N LYS A 151 -4.53 -14.16 -22.93
CA LYS A 151 -5.77 -13.69 -23.59
C LYS A 151 -6.83 -13.20 -22.61
N HIS A 152 -6.80 -13.68 -21.38
CA HIS A 152 -7.79 -13.35 -20.35
C HIS A 152 -7.26 -12.33 -19.35
N VAL A 153 -5.97 -12.39 -19.01
CA VAL A 153 -5.41 -11.62 -17.89
C VAL A 153 -4.54 -10.43 -18.30
N ALA A 154 -4.13 -10.35 -19.57
CA ALA A 154 -3.16 -9.37 -20.02
C ALA A 154 -3.56 -8.63 -21.30
N VAL A 155 -2.93 -7.49 -21.47
CA VAL A 155 -3.03 -6.63 -22.65
C VAL A 155 -1.62 -6.32 -23.15
N HIS A 156 -1.44 -6.37 -24.47
CA HIS A 156 -0.19 -6.08 -25.15
C HIS A 156 -0.08 -4.61 -25.54
N VAL A 157 1.03 -3.99 -25.12
CA VAL A 157 1.31 -2.56 -25.34
C VAL A 157 2.79 -2.38 -25.69
N ARG A 158 3.10 -1.99 -26.94
CA ARG A 158 4.48 -1.76 -27.44
C ARG A 158 5.47 -2.91 -27.15
N GLY A 159 5.04 -4.16 -27.28
CA GLY A 159 5.85 -5.33 -26.98
C GLY A 159 5.74 -5.89 -25.59
N ARG A 160 5.10 -5.14 -24.69
CA ARG A 160 5.06 -5.45 -23.27
C ARG A 160 3.71 -5.99 -22.87
N LEU A 161 3.72 -6.84 -21.85
CA LEU A 161 2.52 -7.39 -21.26
C LEU A 161 2.18 -6.57 -20.02
N LEU A 162 0.96 -6.03 -19.98
CA LEU A 162 0.39 -5.34 -18.84
C LEU A 162 -0.85 -6.12 -18.37
N PRO A 163 -1.15 -6.16 -17.07
CA PRO A 163 -2.40 -6.74 -16.58
C PRO A 163 -3.61 -5.96 -17.09
N THR A 164 -4.70 -6.67 -17.42
CA THR A 164 -5.95 -6.08 -17.90
C THR A 164 -6.53 -5.07 -16.89
N SER A 165 -6.96 -3.89 -17.35
CA SER A 165 -7.41 -2.82 -16.46
C SER A 165 -8.60 -3.18 -15.58
N SER A 166 -9.51 -4.05 -16.04
CA SER A 166 -10.63 -4.55 -15.23
C SER A 166 -10.20 -5.42 -14.05
N LEU A 167 -8.99 -5.97 -14.08
CA LEU A 167 -8.44 -6.82 -13.00
C LEU A 167 -7.64 -6.00 -11.98
N VAL A 168 -7.19 -4.80 -12.38
CA VAL A 168 -6.30 -3.95 -11.59
C VAL A 168 -7.06 -2.80 -10.94
N CYS A 169 -8.01 -2.22 -11.66
CA CYS A 169 -8.77 -1.06 -11.21
C CYS A 169 -10.22 -1.45 -10.90
N ARG A 170 -10.76 -0.89 -9.82
CA ARG A 170 -12.19 -1.00 -9.48
C ARG A 170 -12.97 0.16 -10.09
N GLY A 171 -14.09 -0.16 -10.74
CA GLY A 171 -15.02 0.81 -11.33
C GLY A 171 -14.74 1.12 -12.81
N ASP A 172 -15.80 1.17 -13.61
CA ASP A 172 -15.69 1.34 -15.07
C ASP A 172 -15.02 2.65 -15.49
N THR A 173 -15.16 3.70 -14.69
CA THR A 173 -14.56 5.01 -14.93
C THR A 173 -13.02 4.94 -14.86
N THR A 174 -12.48 4.31 -13.81
CA THR A 174 -11.03 4.17 -13.62
C THR A 174 -10.43 3.19 -14.62
N VAL A 175 -11.15 2.11 -14.97
CA VAL A 175 -10.76 1.15 -16.00
C VAL A 175 -10.62 1.83 -17.36
N ARG A 176 -11.61 2.64 -17.77
CA ARG A 176 -11.55 3.44 -19.01
C ARG A 176 -10.40 4.44 -18.97
N ALA A 177 -10.28 5.20 -17.88
CA ALA A 177 -9.19 6.15 -17.68
C ALA A 177 -7.80 5.51 -17.83
N ARG A 178 -7.57 4.35 -17.19
CA ARG A 178 -6.30 3.60 -17.31
C ARG A 178 -6.04 3.20 -18.75
N ASN A 179 -7.03 2.66 -19.44
CA ASN A 179 -6.88 2.28 -20.86
C ASN A 179 -6.53 3.48 -21.74
N ASP A 180 -7.17 4.63 -21.52
CA ASP A 180 -6.93 5.83 -22.33
C ASP A 180 -5.58 6.50 -22.04
N ILE A 181 -5.13 6.45 -20.78
CA ILE A 181 -3.78 6.86 -20.38
C ILE A 181 -2.74 5.99 -21.07
N ILE A 182 -2.89 4.65 -21.00
CA ILE A 182 -1.99 3.70 -21.68
C ILE A 182 -1.97 3.98 -23.19
N LYS A 183 -3.14 4.17 -23.82
CA LYS A 183 -3.25 4.55 -25.26
C LYS A 183 -2.60 5.89 -25.59
N THR A 184 -2.56 6.83 -24.65
CA THR A 184 -1.90 8.12 -24.86
C THR A 184 -0.38 7.96 -24.74
N LEU A 185 0.10 7.19 -23.76
CA LEU A 185 1.52 6.87 -23.60
C LEU A 185 2.08 6.08 -24.80
N THR A 186 1.27 5.25 -25.47
CA THR A 186 1.73 4.57 -26.69
C THR A 186 1.91 5.50 -27.88
N LYS A 187 1.08 6.54 -27.98
CA LYS A 187 1.14 7.54 -29.05
C LYS A 187 2.29 8.54 -28.84
N THR A 188 2.63 8.83 -27.59
CA THR A 188 3.63 9.84 -27.23
C THR A 188 4.84 9.18 -26.54
N PRO A 189 5.84 8.69 -27.29
CA PRO A 189 6.99 7.98 -26.72
C PRO A 189 7.88 8.86 -25.85
N THR A 190 7.85 10.19 -26.04
CA THR A 190 8.57 11.18 -25.23
C THR A 190 7.95 11.39 -23.85
N GLY A 191 6.84 10.71 -23.56
CA GLY A 191 6.10 10.81 -22.31
C GLY A 191 5.02 11.89 -22.32
N VAL A 192 4.16 11.84 -21.31
CA VAL A 192 2.98 12.70 -21.18
C VAL A 192 3.01 13.39 -19.82
N SER A 193 2.62 14.66 -19.76
CA SER A 193 2.53 15.35 -18.47
C SER A 193 1.25 14.95 -17.71
N ARG A 194 1.31 14.93 -16.38
CA ARG A 194 0.12 14.62 -15.55
C ARG A 194 -1.02 15.60 -15.82
N MET A 195 -0.72 16.89 -15.96
CA MET A 195 -1.72 17.93 -16.19
C MET A 195 -2.41 17.81 -17.56
N GLU A 196 -1.68 17.34 -18.57
CA GLU A 196 -2.26 17.08 -19.90
C GLU A 196 -3.27 15.93 -19.84
N LEU A 197 -2.96 14.85 -19.10
CA LEU A 197 -3.88 13.73 -18.91
C LEU A 197 -5.13 14.15 -18.11
N VAL A 198 -4.93 14.87 -17.00
CA VAL A 198 -6.00 15.44 -16.17
C VAL A 198 -6.96 16.29 -17.02
N LYS A 199 -6.42 17.21 -17.83
CA LYS A 199 -7.23 18.07 -18.69
C LYS A 199 -7.92 17.30 -19.81
N LYS A 200 -7.23 16.34 -20.43
CA LYS A 200 -7.74 15.59 -21.57
C LYS A 200 -8.87 14.62 -21.17
N PHE A 201 -8.76 14.02 -20.00
CA PHE A 201 -9.69 13.00 -19.52
C PHE A 201 -10.62 13.49 -18.40
N SER A 202 -10.51 14.75 -17.98
CA SER A 202 -11.26 15.35 -16.87
C SER A 202 -11.16 14.50 -15.58
N LEU A 203 -9.97 13.96 -15.31
CA LEU A 203 -9.69 13.12 -14.15
C LEU A 203 -9.07 13.94 -13.03
N ASP A 204 -9.29 13.51 -11.80
CA ASP A 204 -8.58 14.07 -10.66
C ASP A 204 -7.06 13.81 -10.77
N ALA A 205 -6.26 14.76 -10.26
CA ALA A 205 -4.80 14.72 -10.37
C ALA A 205 -4.17 13.61 -9.53
N ASP A 206 -4.78 13.25 -8.40
CA ASP A 206 -4.31 12.17 -7.55
C ASP A 206 -4.72 10.83 -8.13
N VAL A 207 -5.95 10.68 -8.61
CA VAL A 207 -6.37 9.48 -9.36
C VAL A 207 -5.46 9.21 -10.56
N THR A 208 -5.10 10.25 -11.32
CA THR A 208 -4.18 10.13 -12.46
C THR A 208 -2.79 9.69 -12.02
N LYS A 209 -2.28 10.21 -10.91
CA LYS A 209 -0.98 9.82 -10.33
C LYS A 209 -0.99 8.38 -9.83
N THR A 210 -2.07 7.97 -9.15
CA THR A 210 -2.29 6.60 -8.69
C THR A 210 -2.29 5.62 -9.87
N ILE A 211 -3.00 5.94 -10.95
CA ILE A 211 -3.00 5.12 -12.17
C ILE A 211 -1.60 5.05 -12.77
N LEU A 212 -0.87 6.16 -12.91
CA LEU A 212 0.46 6.18 -13.55
C LEU A 212 1.53 5.44 -12.76
N SER A 213 1.54 5.62 -11.43
CA SER A 213 2.43 4.87 -10.53
C SER A 213 2.06 3.39 -10.43
N GLY A 214 0.85 3.00 -10.88
CA GLY A 214 0.38 1.65 -10.67
C GLY A 214 0.20 1.31 -9.18
N THR A 215 0.13 2.32 -8.30
CA THR A 215 -0.30 2.10 -6.93
C THR A 215 -1.78 1.80 -6.96
N THR A 216 -2.15 0.56 -7.27
CA THR A 216 -3.47 0.10 -6.88
C THR A 216 -3.53 0.25 -5.37
N TYR A 217 -4.57 0.91 -4.86
CA TYR A 217 -4.91 0.81 -3.46
C TYR A 217 -5.00 -0.69 -3.17
N ASN A 218 -3.95 -1.26 -2.59
CA ASN A 218 -3.94 -2.63 -2.11
C ASN A 218 -4.85 -2.61 -0.88
N ILE A 219 -6.15 -2.64 -1.14
CA ILE A 219 -7.13 -2.99 -0.12
C ILE A 219 -6.80 -4.45 0.19
N GLY A 220 -6.37 -4.69 1.44
CA GLY A 220 -5.56 -5.82 1.87
C GLY A 220 -5.77 -7.13 1.11
N LEU A 221 -4.69 -7.63 0.51
CA LEU A 221 -4.53 -9.02 0.08
C LEU A 221 -4.36 -9.88 1.35
N THR A 222 -5.43 -10.03 2.13
CA THR A 222 -5.47 -11.01 3.20
C THR A 222 -5.69 -12.38 2.56
N CYS A 223 -4.62 -13.19 2.45
CA CYS A 223 -4.75 -14.58 2.04
C CYS A 223 -5.63 -15.34 3.04
N THR A 224 -6.90 -15.54 2.71
CA THR A 224 -7.77 -16.51 3.39
C THR A 224 -7.46 -17.90 2.83
N LEU A 225 -6.29 -18.44 3.15
CA LEU A 225 -6.06 -19.88 3.04
C LEU A 225 -6.70 -20.56 4.26
N PRO A 226 -7.36 -21.73 4.10
CA PRO A 226 -7.88 -22.48 5.22
C PRO A 226 -6.75 -22.83 6.20
N PRO A 227 -7.06 -23.02 7.50
CA PRO A 227 -6.06 -23.19 8.55
C PRO A 227 -5.35 -24.54 8.41
N CYS A 228 -4.37 -24.61 7.51
CA CYS A 228 -3.34 -25.63 7.56
C CYS A 228 -2.33 -25.17 8.62
N THR A 229 -2.05 -26.07 9.56
CA THR A 229 -1.25 -25.92 10.78
C THR A 229 0.23 -25.63 10.55
N LEU A 230 0.54 -24.55 9.86
CA LEU A 230 1.83 -23.91 9.80
C LEU A 230 1.57 -22.43 10.07
N THR A 231 1.96 -21.98 11.26
CA THR A 231 2.06 -20.56 11.63
C THR A 231 3.04 -19.89 10.67
N SER A 232 2.53 -19.52 9.50
CA SER A 232 3.25 -18.76 8.51
C SER A 232 3.42 -17.36 9.08
N LEU A 233 4.68 -17.04 9.38
CA LEU A 233 5.16 -15.69 9.59
C LEU A 233 4.58 -14.83 8.46
N VAL A 234 3.52 -14.07 8.71
CA VAL A 234 3.00 -13.08 7.76
C VAL A 234 4.01 -11.94 7.77
N HIS A 235 5.17 -12.18 7.16
CA HIS A 235 5.94 -11.11 6.61
C HIS A 235 5.00 -10.39 5.65
N HIS A 236 4.50 -9.25 6.10
CA HIS A 236 4.02 -8.19 5.24
C HIS A 236 5.19 -7.77 4.37
N PHE A 237 5.57 -8.63 3.41
CA PHE A 237 6.29 -8.20 2.24
C PHE A 237 5.34 -7.20 1.59
N HIS A 238 5.56 -5.93 1.91
CA HIS A 238 5.12 -4.83 1.06
C HIS A 238 5.89 -5.01 -0.24
N VAL A 239 5.39 -5.92 -1.08
CA VAL A 239 5.80 -6.02 -2.45
C VAL A 239 5.22 -4.76 -3.08
N TYR A 240 6.01 -3.70 -3.08
CA TYR A 240 5.64 -2.47 -3.77
C TYR A 240 5.43 -2.84 -5.23
N PRO A 241 4.20 -2.73 -5.76
CA PRO A 241 3.95 -3.03 -7.15
C PRO A 241 4.88 -2.15 -7.97
N THR A 242 5.63 -2.78 -8.88
CA THR A 242 6.55 -2.02 -9.72
C THR A 242 5.75 -1.21 -10.73
N GLU A 243 5.99 0.10 -10.75
CA GLU A 243 5.25 1.05 -11.58
C GLU A 243 5.41 0.72 -13.08
N PHE A 244 4.34 0.81 -13.88
CA PHE A 244 4.46 0.61 -15.33
C PHE A 244 4.97 1.85 -16.07
N ALA A 245 4.82 3.03 -15.46
CA ALA A 245 5.34 4.29 -15.96
C ALA A 245 6.27 4.94 -14.92
N ILE A 246 7.27 5.68 -15.40
CA ILE A 246 8.24 6.40 -14.58
C ILE A 246 8.16 7.89 -14.89
N LEU A 247 8.25 8.72 -13.86
CA LEU A 247 8.37 10.18 -13.98
C LEU A 247 9.81 10.57 -14.28
N GLU A 248 10.04 11.17 -15.44
CA GLU A 248 11.35 11.72 -15.78
C GLU A 248 11.56 13.07 -15.08
N ALA A 249 12.61 13.17 -14.25
CA ALA A 249 12.84 14.33 -13.39
C ALA A 249 13.03 15.64 -14.17
N THR A 250 13.75 15.60 -15.29
CA THR A 250 14.09 16.78 -16.10
C THR A 250 12.88 17.33 -16.84
N THR A 251 12.10 16.46 -17.50
CA THR A 251 10.98 16.87 -18.35
C THR A 251 9.67 16.96 -17.57
N ARG A 252 9.61 16.38 -16.37
CA ARG A 252 8.38 16.18 -15.57
C ARG A 252 7.29 15.44 -16.34
N LYS A 253 7.68 14.54 -17.25
CA LYS A 253 6.78 13.71 -18.05
C LYS A 253 6.84 12.26 -17.60
N TRP A 254 5.70 11.59 -17.65
CA TRP A 254 5.58 10.16 -17.42
C TRP A 254 5.79 9.41 -18.72
N ARG A 255 6.64 8.38 -18.71
CA ARG A 255 6.85 7.47 -19.85
C ARG A 255 6.80 6.03 -19.38
N PHE A 256 6.62 5.08 -20.29
CA PHE A 256 6.75 3.66 -19.93
C PHE A 256 8.11 3.39 -19.30
N ARG A 257 8.11 2.61 -18.20
CA ARG A 257 9.33 2.19 -17.51
C ARG A 257 10.24 1.39 -18.42
N LEU A 258 9.65 0.52 -19.25
CA LEU A 258 10.35 -0.31 -20.21
C LEU A 258 10.19 0.24 -21.63
N GLY A 259 11.29 0.20 -22.40
CA GLY A 259 11.29 0.62 -23.80
C GLY A 259 10.46 -0.32 -24.71
N PRO A 260 10.20 0.09 -25.96
CA PRO A 260 9.50 -0.77 -26.92
C PRO A 260 10.26 -2.09 -27.12
N ASP A 261 9.51 -3.15 -27.37
CA ASP A 261 10.04 -4.46 -27.70
C ASP A 261 9.21 -5.08 -28.84
N ASP A 262 9.85 -5.69 -29.81
CA ASP A 262 9.13 -6.33 -30.92
C ASP A 262 9.19 -7.85 -30.86
N THR A 263 9.95 -8.42 -29.91
CA THR A 263 10.15 -9.88 -29.81
C THR A 263 8.83 -10.61 -29.65
N PHE A 264 7.95 -10.16 -28.75
CA PHE A 264 6.64 -10.76 -28.53
C PHE A 264 5.75 -10.71 -29.78
N THR A 265 5.71 -9.56 -30.47
CA THR A 265 4.89 -9.39 -31.68
C THR A 265 5.42 -10.22 -32.84
N LYS A 266 6.75 -10.36 -32.97
CA LYS A 266 7.40 -11.20 -33.98
C LYS A 266 7.15 -12.69 -33.73
N ARG A 267 7.20 -13.11 -32.47
CA ARG A 267 7.05 -14.53 -32.09
C ARG A 267 5.59 -14.99 -32.07
N PHE A 268 4.67 -14.14 -31.61
CA PHE A 268 3.25 -14.48 -31.45
C PHE A 268 2.31 -13.42 -32.07
N PRO A 269 2.37 -13.19 -33.39
CA PRO A 269 1.62 -12.09 -34.03
C PRO A 269 0.10 -12.21 -33.86
N ALA A 270 -0.44 -13.43 -33.91
CA ALA A 270 -1.87 -13.66 -33.73
C ALA A 270 -2.35 -13.29 -32.32
N VAL A 271 -1.60 -13.70 -31.29
CA VAL A 271 -1.91 -13.39 -29.89
C VAL A 271 -1.73 -11.90 -29.65
N ALA A 272 -0.60 -11.32 -30.07
CA ALA A 272 -0.31 -9.89 -29.92
C ALA A 272 -1.39 -8.99 -30.55
N LYS A 273 -2.04 -9.44 -31.64
CA LYS A 273 -3.18 -8.76 -32.25
C LYS A 273 -4.47 -8.94 -31.43
N ALA A 274 -4.71 -10.12 -30.89
CA ALA A 274 -5.91 -10.44 -30.11
C ALA A 274 -5.96 -9.68 -28.78
N ILE A 275 -4.81 -9.50 -28.11
CA ILE A 275 -4.73 -8.83 -26.80
C ILE A 275 -4.28 -7.37 -26.89
N LYS A 276 -4.37 -6.74 -28.06
CA LYS A 276 -3.93 -5.35 -28.24
C LYS A 276 -4.95 -4.38 -27.64
N LEU A 277 -4.47 -3.36 -26.92
CA LEU A 277 -5.30 -2.29 -26.36
C LEU A 277 -5.85 -1.32 -27.41
#